data_AF-A0AAU8I3G8-F1
#
_entry.id   AF-A0AAU8I3G8-F1
#
_cell.length_a   1.000
_cell.length_b   1.000
_cell.length_c   1.000
_cell.angle_alpha   90.00
_cell.angle_beta   90.00
_cell.angle_gamma   90.00
#
_symmetry.space_group_name_H-M   'P 1'
#
loop_
_entity.id
_entity.type
_entity.pdbx_description
1 polymer ?
#
loop_
_entity_poly.entity_id
_entity_poly.type
_entity_poly.pdbx_seq_one_letter_code
_entity_poly.pdbx_strand_id
1 'polypeptide(L)'
;MARLKTFASGILLSALYCAAYLAVWHCSLDQWFLPIGLRTAALLFLPYRLWPYVFLGDAAALLSMRVPMIDAEGANPVWVYGSSLLLMPAFSLLPWAVRRNLPDFRVEQSWLPLICLCAALWAVLVNKGANWLLGGPAAYINLENTLKFWIGFYLGIVMFVFPALLWVRRAEGDAGTRRAVLHSAGIAALLMGVLFGIAMQVEGVLRQFLLVLMITPAVWLTFKHAWRGAAIGVVMANFAVAMSLPKTNYAGAYDADTLQVQLLIAFAVTALASLGAKLSVAFDQVQRFGFAEREALQVAQASYMSAERTLRNRVIEYTDIHVHINKLRRDIATTLKQHGHYAAAMEMNRTGVIQAQLLDDYVAALYPLDIETHGLYGALNSIAFANACDTEVEARLHGDSRRLSIGLQLAAYRCVLNAMQILPDAGRHTIAARVWSARGKRGVVVTVEADAAMPGAGRKPHNADEMDWELASRLKAHDGTCRRRHEQKISFLISEPLERTVTS
;
A
#
# COMPACT_ATOMS: atom_id res chain seq x y z
N MET A 1 -40.63 -7.56 -20.12
CA MET A 1 -40.51 -7.16 -18.70
C MET A 1 -39.20 -6.43 -18.36
N ALA A 2 -38.01 -6.91 -18.76
CA ALA A 2 -36.72 -6.26 -18.41
C ALA A 2 -36.59 -4.80 -18.88
N ARG A 3 -37.03 -4.46 -20.12
CA ARG A 3 -37.01 -3.08 -20.65
C ARG A 3 -37.94 -2.12 -19.91
N LEU A 4 -39.08 -2.61 -19.44
CA LEU A 4 -40.06 -1.82 -18.69
C LEU A 4 -39.51 -1.48 -17.30
N LYS A 5 -38.84 -2.45 -16.66
CA LYS A 5 -38.16 -2.26 -15.37
C LYS A 5 -37.04 -1.21 -15.48
N THR A 6 -36.23 -1.26 -16.53
CA THR A 6 -35.17 -0.26 -16.76
C THR A 6 -35.71 1.13 -17.03
N PHE A 7 -36.85 1.24 -17.72
CA PHE A 7 -37.50 2.52 -17.98
C PHE A 7 -38.11 3.14 -16.71
N ALA A 8 -38.82 2.34 -15.92
CA ALA A 8 -39.36 2.76 -14.62
C ALA A 8 -38.24 3.20 -13.66
N SER A 9 -37.12 2.46 -13.61
CA SER A 9 -35.94 2.86 -12.84
C SER A 9 -35.32 4.17 -13.35
N GLY A 10 -35.35 4.43 -14.65
CA GLY A 10 -34.89 5.69 -15.24
C GLY A 10 -35.77 6.88 -14.87
N ILE A 11 -37.09 6.72 -14.91
CA ILE A 11 -38.02 7.78 -14.46
C ILE A 11 -37.84 8.06 -12.97
N LEU A 12 -37.72 7.02 -12.14
CA LEU A 12 -37.46 7.18 -10.72
C LEU A 12 -36.14 7.92 -10.46
N LEU A 13 -35.09 7.62 -11.23
CA LEU A 13 -33.84 8.37 -11.19
C LEU A 13 -34.04 9.85 -11.55
N SER A 14 -34.85 10.13 -12.57
CA SER A 14 -35.17 11.50 -13.00
C SER A 14 -35.89 12.30 -11.90
N ALA A 15 -36.90 11.69 -11.28
CA ALA A 15 -37.63 12.29 -10.15
C ALA A 15 -36.72 12.52 -8.94
N LEU A 16 -35.87 11.55 -8.60
CA LEU A 16 -34.90 11.67 -7.51
C LEU A 16 -33.86 12.77 -7.81
N TYR A 17 -33.39 12.86 -9.06
CA TYR A 17 -32.47 13.90 -9.49
C TYR A 17 -33.12 15.29 -9.38
N CYS A 18 -34.37 15.43 -9.84
CA CYS A 18 -35.13 16.67 -9.72
C CYS A 18 -35.29 17.10 -8.25
N ALA A 19 -35.67 16.17 -7.36
CA ALA A 19 -35.80 16.45 -5.94
C ALA A 19 -34.45 16.84 -5.31
N ALA A 20 -33.37 16.14 -5.66
CA ALA A 20 -32.03 16.47 -5.21
C ALA A 20 -31.58 17.86 -5.72
N TYR A 21 -31.87 18.20 -6.98
CA TYR A 21 -31.56 19.51 -7.55
C TYR A 21 -32.28 20.62 -6.78
N LEU A 22 -33.58 20.47 -6.54
CA LEU A 22 -34.38 21.44 -5.79
C LEU A 22 -33.86 21.60 -4.37
N ALA A 23 -33.58 20.50 -3.65
CA ALA A 23 -33.04 20.55 -2.29
C ALA A 23 -31.68 21.26 -2.25
N VAL A 24 -30.79 20.92 -3.19
CA VAL A 24 -29.46 21.52 -3.31
C VAL A 24 -29.54 23.01 -3.67
N TRP A 25 -30.51 23.40 -4.50
CA TRP A 25 -30.77 24.80 -4.83
C TRP A 25 -31.24 25.60 -3.61
N HIS A 26 -32.11 25.05 -2.76
CA HIS A 26 -32.53 25.72 -1.52
C HIS A 26 -31.38 25.90 -0.51
N CYS A 27 -30.37 25.02 -0.55
CA CYS A 27 -29.15 25.16 0.25
C CYS A 27 -28.08 26.04 -0.41
N SER A 28 -28.31 26.48 -1.64
CA SER A 28 -27.36 27.23 -2.44
C SER A 28 -27.39 28.72 -2.09
N LEU A 29 -26.26 29.39 -2.30
CA LEU A 29 -26.15 30.85 -2.26
C LEU A 29 -25.64 31.34 -3.61
N ASP A 30 -25.83 32.62 -3.95
CA ASP A 30 -25.40 33.18 -5.25
C ASP A 30 -23.89 33.03 -5.48
N GLN A 31 -23.09 33.21 -4.43
CA GLN A 31 -21.64 33.00 -4.44
C GLN A 31 -21.22 31.53 -4.31
N TRP A 32 -22.15 30.61 -4.01
CA TRP A 32 -21.88 29.18 -3.81
C TRP A 32 -22.98 28.33 -4.45
N PHE A 33 -22.94 28.28 -5.78
CA PHE A 33 -23.97 27.60 -6.56
C PHE A 33 -23.75 26.09 -6.58
N LEU A 34 -24.48 25.36 -5.73
CA LEU A 34 -24.32 23.92 -5.58
C LEU A 34 -24.89 23.05 -6.73
N PRO A 35 -25.99 23.43 -7.42
CA PRO A 35 -26.57 22.56 -8.45
C PRO A 35 -25.62 22.25 -9.62
N ILE A 36 -24.66 23.15 -9.92
CA ILE A 36 -23.66 22.89 -10.95
C ILE A 36 -22.70 21.75 -10.58
N GLY A 37 -22.41 21.58 -9.28
CA GLY A 37 -21.62 20.46 -8.81
C GLY A 37 -22.37 19.14 -8.88
N LEU A 38 -23.66 19.13 -8.57
CA LEU A 38 -24.51 17.96 -8.76
C LEU A 38 -24.57 17.54 -10.24
N ARG A 39 -24.75 18.50 -11.17
CA ARG A 39 -24.67 18.25 -12.62
C ARG A 39 -23.33 17.64 -13.02
N THR A 40 -22.23 18.25 -12.57
CA THR A 40 -20.87 17.82 -12.93
C THR A 40 -20.58 16.41 -12.40
N ALA A 41 -20.89 16.13 -11.14
CA ALA A 41 -20.71 14.82 -10.54
C ALA A 41 -21.56 13.75 -11.23
N ALA A 42 -22.83 14.03 -11.52
CA ALA A 42 -23.69 13.11 -12.27
C ALA A 42 -23.10 12.83 -13.66
N LEU A 43 -22.73 13.88 -14.40
CA LEU A 43 -22.19 13.74 -15.76
C LEU A 43 -20.74 13.25 -15.82
N LEU A 44 -19.98 13.19 -14.74
CA LEU A 44 -18.64 12.56 -14.70
C LEU A 44 -18.67 11.10 -14.22
N PHE A 45 -19.62 10.73 -13.36
CA PHE A 45 -19.65 9.39 -12.75
C PHE A 45 -20.79 8.47 -13.23
N LEU A 46 -21.97 8.98 -13.61
CA LEU A 46 -23.07 8.10 -14.10
C LEU A 46 -22.79 7.54 -15.51
N PRO A 47 -23.18 6.30 -15.82
CA PRO A 47 -23.04 5.74 -17.17
C PRO A 47 -23.88 6.50 -18.21
N TYR A 48 -23.41 6.58 -19.45
CA TYR A 48 -24.06 7.33 -20.55
C TYR A 48 -25.54 6.97 -20.77
N ARG A 49 -25.90 5.70 -20.54
CA ARG A 49 -27.29 5.21 -20.64
C ARG A 49 -28.29 5.94 -19.72
N LEU A 50 -27.81 6.56 -18.64
CA LEU A 50 -28.65 7.26 -17.67
C LEU A 50 -28.76 8.77 -17.94
N TRP A 51 -27.94 9.32 -18.84
CA TRP A 51 -27.90 10.76 -19.11
C TRP A 51 -29.25 11.34 -19.55
N PRO A 52 -30.03 10.70 -20.44
CA PRO A 52 -31.34 11.24 -20.84
C PRO A 52 -32.30 11.44 -19.67
N TYR A 53 -32.28 10.53 -18.69
CA TYR A 53 -33.13 10.64 -17.49
C TYR A 53 -32.68 11.78 -16.57
N VAL A 54 -31.37 11.99 -16.46
CA VAL A 54 -30.80 13.12 -15.73
C VAL A 54 -31.15 14.44 -16.42
N PHE A 55 -31.10 14.50 -17.76
CA PHE A 55 -31.50 15.69 -18.53
C PHE A 55 -32.97 16.04 -18.30
N LEU A 56 -33.84 15.03 -18.30
CA LEU A 56 -35.27 15.21 -18.03
C LEU A 56 -35.48 15.75 -16.60
N GLY A 57 -34.75 15.23 -15.61
CA GLY A 57 -34.86 15.66 -14.22
C GLY A 57 -34.34 17.08 -14.00
N ASP A 58 -33.24 17.44 -14.68
CA ASP A 58 -32.69 18.80 -14.66
C ASP A 58 -33.63 19.82 -15.28
N ALA A 59 -34.20 19.49 -16.45
CA ALA A 59 -35.18 20.32 -17.13
C ALA A 59 -36.44 20.51 -16.28
N ALA A 60 -36.96 19.44 -15.66
CA ALA A 60 -38.10 19.50 -14.77
C ALA A 60 -37.83 20.43 -13.56
N ALA A 61 -36.65 20.34 -12.95
CA ALA A 61 -36.26 21.20 -11.85
C ALA A 61 -36.17 22.67 -12.27
N LEU A 62 -35.49 22.96 -13.38
CA LEU A 62 -35.37 24.33 -13.89
C LEU A 62 -36.72 24.93 -14.28
N LEU A 63 -37.60 24.16 -14.94
CA LEU A 63 -38.94 24.61 -15.30
C LEU A 63 -39.77 24.94 -14.05
N SER A 64 -39.70 24.11 -13.01
CA SER A 64 -40.42 24.37 -11.75
C SER A 64 -40.01 25.69 -11.09
N MET A 65 -38.76 26.11 -11.25
CA MET A 65 -38.25 27.37 -10.71
C MET A 65 -38.54 28.57 -11.62
N ARG A 66 -38.44 28.40 -12.94
CA ARG A 66 -38.45 29.50 -13.91
C ARG A 66 -39.82 29.82 -14.50
N VAL A 67 -40.73 28.84 -14.57
CA VAL A 67 -42.11 29.08 -15.06
C VAL A 67 -42.84 30.13 -14.23
N PRO A 68 -42.78 30.12 -12.88
CA PRO A 68 -43.40 31.18 -12.07
C PRO A 68 -42.85 32.59 -12.34
N MET A 69 -41.62 32.70 -12.87
CA MET A 69 -41.00 33.99 -13.18
C MET A 69 -41.61 34.67 -14.43
N ILE A 70 -42.33 33.90 -15.27
CA ILE A 70 -43.07 34.48 -16.41
C ILE A 70 -44.16 35.42 -15.90
N ASP A 71 -44.96 34.93 -14.96
CA ASP A 71 -46.11 35.67 -14.43
C ASP A 71 -45.68 36.71 -13.38
N ALA A 72 -44.67 36.40 -12.57
CA ALA A 72 -44.23 37.28 -11.48
C ALA A 72 -43.26 38.39 -11.90
N GLU A 73 -42.36 38.14 -12.84
CA GLU A 73 -41.26 39.05 -13.21
C GLU A 73 -41.29 39.46 -14.69
N GLY A 74 -42.27 38.99 -15.46
CA GLY A 74 -42.38 39.27 -16.90
C GLY A 74 -41.25 38.63 -17.72
N ALA A 75 -40.66 37.53 -17.23
CA ALA A 75 -39.53 36.87 -17.88
C ALA A 75 -39.89 36.35 -19.28
N ASN A 76 -38.95 36.43 -20.23
CA ASN A 76 -39.17 35.98 -21.60
C ASN A 76 -39.50 34.46 -21.65
N PRO A 77 -40.67 34.04 -22.14
CA PRO A 77 -41.05 32.63 -22.21
C PRO A 77 -40.06 31.77 -23.03
N VAL A 78 -39.47 32.35 -24.08
CA VAL A 78 -38.46 31.66 -24.92
C VAL A 78 -37.22 31.32 -24.10
N TRP A 79 -36.78 32.24 -23.23
CA TRP A 79 -35.70 31.97 -22.30
C TRP A 79 -36.08 30.89 -21.29
N VAL A 80 -37.27 30.97 -20.68
CA VAL A 80 -37.71 30.02 -19.64
C VAL A 80 -37.73 28.60 -20.16
N TYR A 81 -38.39 28.33 -21.27
CA TYR A 81 -38.48 26.97 -21.82
C TYR A 81 -37.18 26.55 -22.53
N GLY A 82 -36.64 27.44 -23.37
CA GLY A 82 -35.47 27.15 -24.20
C GLY A 82 -34.22 26.88 -23.37
N SER A 83 -33.91 27.74 -22.40
CA SER A 83 -32.72 27.54 -21.56
C SER A 83 -32.87 26.33 -20.64
N SER A 84 -34.08 26.06 -20.13
CA SER A 84 -34.31 24.91 -19.22
C SER A 84 -34.09 23.56 -19.90
N LEU A 85 -34.36 23.47 -21.20
CA LEU A 85 -34.11 22.25 -21.99
C LEU A 85 -32.68 22.19 -22.55
N LEU A 86 -32.08 23.33 -22.90
CA LEU A 86 -30.81 23.38 -23.64
C LEU A 86 -29.57 23.44 -22.73
N LEU A 87 -29.69 23.95 -21.50
CA LEU A 87 -28.55 24.14 -20.59
C LEU A 87 -27.83 22.83 -20.27
N MET A 88 -28.56 21.77 -19.93
CA MET A 88 -27.96 20.50 -19.53
C MET A 88 -27.27 19.77 -20.70
N PRO A 89 -27.88 19.66 -21.90
CA PRO A 89 -27.19 19.17 -23.09
C PRO A 89 -25.92 19.97 -23.42
N ALA A 90 -25.97 21.30 -23.43
CA ALA A 90 -24.81 22.15 -23.70
C ALA A 90 -23.71 21.96 -22.65
N PHE A 91 -24.09 21.87 -21.38
CA PHE A 91 -23.15 21.62 -20.29
C PHE A 91 -22.47 20.24 -20.41
N SER A 92 -23.18 19.23 -20.91
CA SER A 92 -22.69 17.84 -21.02
C SER A 92 -21.53 17.64 -22.00
N LEU A 93 -21.28 18.59 -22.91
CA LEU A 93 -20.20 18.53 -23.89
C LEU A 93 -18.81 18.41 -23.23
N LEU A 94 -18.57 19.12 -22.13
CA LEU A 94 -17.28 19.06 -21.44
C LEU A 94 -17.08 17.74 -20.70
N PRO A 95 -18.01 17.25 -19.84
CA PRO A 95 -17.91 15.92 -19.25
C PRO A 95 -17.78 14.79 -20.29
N TRP A 96 -18.44 14.93 -21.44
CA TRP A 96 -18.29 14.00 -22.57
C TRP A 96 -16.88 14.03 -23.15
N ALA A 97 -16.33 15.22 -23.43
CA ALA A 97 -14.97 15.38 -23.94
C ALA A 97 -13.92 14.86 -22.96
N VAL A 98 -14.06 15.15 -21.66
CA VAL A 98 -13.18 14.64 -20.60
C VAL A 98 -13.19 13.12 -20.57
N ARG A 99 -14.37 12.49 -20.54
CA ARG A 99 -14.48 11.03 -20.52
C ARG A 99 -13.96 10.37 -21.80
N ARG A 100 -14.01 11.05 -22.94
CA ARG A 100 -13.52 10.54 -24.23
C ARG A 100 -12.00 10.65 -24.34
N ASN A 101 -11.43 11.78 -23.93
CA ASN A 101 -10.02 12.10 -24.15
C ASN A 101 -9.12 11.73 -22.97
N LEU A 102 -9.68 11.60 -21.76
CA LEU A 102 -8.97 11.28 -20.52
C LEU A 102 -9.65 10.09 -19.83
N PRO A 103 -9.60 8.86 -20.37
CA PRO A 103 -10.26 7.70 -19.75
C PRO A 103 -9.77 7.43 -18.32
N ASP A 104 -8.51 7.75 -18.04
CA ASP A 104 -7.84 7.48 -16.76
C ASP A 104 -8.04 8.57 -15.70
N PHE A 105 -8.87 9.59 -15.96
CA PHE A 105 -9.11 10.71 -15.02
C PHE A 105 -9.60 10.27 -13.62
N ARG A 106 -10.17 9.06 -13.52
CA ARG A 106 -10.62 8.46 -12.25
C ARG A 106 -9.46 7.90 -11.43
N VAL A 107 -8.41 7.44 -12.11
CA VAL A 107 -7.20 6.84 -11.53
C VAL A 107 -6.19 7.94 -11.27
N GLU A 108 -5.90 8.77 -12.27
CA GLU A 108 -4.95 9.88 -12.21
C GLU A 108 -5.61 11.17 -11.72
N GLN A 109 -5.55 11.40 -10.41
CA GLN A 109 -6.24 12.49 -9.74
C GLN A 109 -5.61 13.87 -9.99
N SER A 110 -4.39 13.92 -10.55
CA SER A 110 -3.65 15.16 -10.81
C SER A 110 -4.44 16.14 -11.70
N TRP A 111 -5.23 15.61 -12.62
CA TRP A 111 -6.02 16.39 -13.58
C TRP A 111 -7.39 16.82 -13.03
N LEU A 112 -7.87 16.18 -11.97
CA LEU A 112 -9.20 16.42 -11.42
C LEU A 112 -9.47 17.87 -11.01
N PRO A 113 -8.58 18.59 -10.29
CA PRO A 113 -8.82 20.00 -9.97
C PRO A 113 -8.88 20.88 -11.23
N LEU A 114 -8.04 20.59 -12.23
CA LEU A 114 -8.06 21.31 -13.51
C LEU A 114 -9.37 21.06 -14.28
N ILE A 115 -9.83 19.80 -14.33
CA ILE A 115 -11.12 19.43 -14.92
C ILE A 115 -12.27 20.18 -14.23
N CYS A 116 -12.27 20.26 -12.89
CA CYS A 116 -13.30 20.98 -12.14
C CYS A 116 -13.27 22.49 -12.45
N LEU A 117 -12.08 23.07 -12.59
CA LEU A 117 -11.89 24.48 -12.91
C LEU A 117 -12.34 24.81 -14.34
N CYS A 118 -12.02 23.95 -15.31
CA CYS A 118 -12.52 24.05 -16.68
C CYS A 118 -14.04 23.83 -16.76
N ALA A 119 -14.59 22.88 -15.99
CA ALA A 119 -16.03 22.63 -15.91
C ALA A 119 -16.78 23.83 -15.34
N ALA A 120 -16.21 24.49 -14.31
CA ALA A 120 -16.77 25.72 -13.77
C ALA A 120 -16.79 26.84 -14.82
N LEU A 121 -15.69 27.02 -15.57
CA LEU A 121 -15.60 28.05 -16.60
C LEU A 121 -16.64 27.79 -17.71
N TRP A 122 -16.72 26.55 -18.17
CA TRP A 122 -17.71 26.13 -19.16
C TRP A 122 -19.14 26.35 -18.70
N ALA A 123 -19.44 26.01 -17.44
CA ALA A 123 -20.75 26.26 -16.84
C ALA A 123 -21.14 27.74 -16.87
N VAL A 124 -20.20 28.64 -16.52
CA VAL A 124 -20.46 30.09 -16.55
C VAL A 124 -20.70 30.56 -17.99
N LEU A 125 -19.88 30.11 -18.95
CA LEU A 125 -20.02 30.47 -20.36
C LEU A 125 -21.34 29.99 -20.95
N VAL A 126 -21.73 28.74 -20.68
CA VAL A 126 -23.00 28.17 -21.15
C VAL A 126 -24.19 28.90 -20.54
N ASN A 127 -24.15 29.21 -19.24
CA ASN A 127 -25.23 29.92 -18.57
C ASN A 127 -25.40 31.35 -19.09
N LYS A 128 -24.28 32.09 -19.22
CA LYS A 128 -24.31 33.46 -19.77
C LYS A 128 -24.66 33.50 -21.25
N GLY A 129 -24.14 32.56 -22.04
CA GLY A 129 -24.47 32.43 -23.45
C GLY A 129 -25.95 32.13 -23.68
N ALA A 130 -26.54 31.23 -22.87
CA ALA A 130 -27.97 30.96 -22.91
C ALA A 130 -28.82 32.18 -22.53
N ASN A 131 -28.40 32.94 -21.50
CA ASN A 131 -29.07 34.18 -21.12
C ASN A 131 -28.96 35.24 -22.23
N TRP A 132 -27.80 35.40 -22.85
CA TRP A 132 -27.62 36.37 -23.94
C TRP A 132 -28.43 36.01 -25.19
N LEU A 133 -28.38 34.75 -25.62
CA LEU A 133 -29.02 34.30 -26.86
C LEU A 133 -30.55 34.28 -26.78
N LEU A 134 -31.11 33.93 -25.62
CA LEU A 134 -32.56 33.73 -25.46
C LEU A 134 -33.27 34.92 -24.80
N GLY A 135 -32.56 36.03 -24.54
CA GLY A 135 -33.14 37.23 -23.92
C GLY A 135 -33.43 37.06 -22.42
N GLY A 136 -32.56 36.36 -21.71
CA GLY A 136 -32.57 36.25 -20.25
C GLY A 136 -31.93 37.44 -19.53
N PRO A 137 -31.76 37.38 -18.20
CA PRO A 137 -31.29 38.52 -17.40
C PRO A 137 -29.90 39.04 -17.81
N ALA A 138 -29.85 40.24 -18.39
CA ALA A 138 -28.64 40.85 -18.93
C ALA A 138 -27.74 41.53 -17.88
N ALA A 139 -28.27 41.83 -16.69
CA ALA A 139 -27.58 42.57 -15.61
C ALA A 139 -26.28 41.90 -15.12
N TYR A 140 -26.03 40.65 -15.50
CA TYR A 140 -24.93 39.84 -14.98
C TYR A 140 -23.83 39.55 -16.00
N ILE A 141 -23.84 40.11 -17.21
CA ILE A 141 -22.86 39.83 -18.28
C ILE A 141 -21.61 40.74 -18.20
N ASN A 142 -21.06 40.92 -17.00
CA ASN A 142 -19.80 41.66 -16.79
C ASN A 142 -18.65 40.70 -16.46
N LEU A 143 -17.40 41.10 -16.74
CA LEU A 143 -16.21 40.30 -16.45
C LEU A 143 -16.07 40.02 -14.94
N GLU A 144 -16.29 41.03 -14.11
CA GLU A 144 -16.23 40.89 -12.65
C GLU A 144 -17.24 39.84 -12.13
N ASN A 145 -18.49 39.92 -12.58
CA ASN A 145 -19.51 38.93 -12.24
C ASN A 145 -19.16 37.53 -12.78
N THR A 146 -18.53 37.45 -13.95
CA THR A 146 -18.06 36.18 -14.53
C THR A 146 -17.03 35.50 -13.62
N LEU A 147 -16.06 36.25 -13.11
CA LEU A 147 -15.06 35.72 -12.17
C LEU A 147 -15.69 35.28 -10.85
N LYS A 148 -16.64 36.05 -10.31
CA LYS A 148 -17.39 35.71 -9.09
C LYS A 148 -18.15 34.39 -9.24
N PHE A 149 -18.94 34.25 -10.31
CA PHE A 149 -19.67 33.01 -10.59
C PHE A 149 -18.72 31.83 -10.85
N TRP A 150 -17.57 32.08 -11.48
CA TRP A 150 -16.61 31.03 -11.78
C TRP A 150 -16.02 30.40 -10.52
N ILE A 151 -15.61 31.22 -9.54
CA ILE A 151 -15.10 30.74 -8.25
C ILE A 151 -16.20 29.97 -7.49
N GLY A 152 -17.41 30.54 -7.41
CA GLY A 152 -18.54 29.89 -6.76
C GLY A 152 -18.91 28.55 -7.39
N PHE A 153 -18.93 28.48 -8.73
CA PHE A 153 -19.20 27.25 -9.46
C PHE A 153 -18.09 26.22 -9.26
N TYR A 154 -16.82 26.65 -9.24
CA TYR A 154 -15.70 25.77 -8.96
C TYR A 154 -15.80 25.13 -7.57
N LEU A 155 -16.05 25.92 -6.53
CA LEU A 155 -16.25 25.44 -5.17
C LEU A 155 -17.50 24.54 -5.06
N GLY A 156 -18.59 24.87 -5.76
CA GLY A 156 -19.78 24.03 -5.85
C GLY A 156 -19.51 22.69 -6.53
N ILE A 157 -18.69 22.67 -7.59
CA ILE A 157 -18.27 21.44 -8.29
C ILE A 157 -17.47 20.52 -7.37
N VAL A 158 -16.46 21.07 -6.71
CA VAL A 158 -15.60 20.31 -5.79
C VAL A 158 -16.41 19.64 -4.67
N MET A 159 -17.44 20.34 -4.16
CA MET A 159 -18.33 19.83 -3.10
C MET A 159 -18.98 18.48 -3.43
N PHE A 160 -19.26 18.20 -4.71
CA PHE A 160 -19.89 16.94 -5.13
C PHE A 160 -18.94 16.00 -5.86
N VAL A 161 -17.99 16.51 -6.65
CA VAL A 161 -17.08 15.67 -7.43
C VAL A 161 -16.15 14.85 -6.53
N PHE A 162 -15.59 15.45 -5.48
CA PHE A 162 -14.69 14.74 -4.56
C PHE A 162 -15.39 13.63 -3.77
N PRO A 163 -16.56 13.84 -3.13
CA PRO A 163 -17.30 12.76 -2.49
C PRO A 163 -17.78 11.70 -3.47
N ALA A 164 -18.21 12.09 -4.68
CA ALA A 164 -18.60 11.13 -5.71
C ALA A 164 -17.42 10.25 -6.14
N LEU A 165 -16.22 10.81 -6.27
CA LEU A 165 -15.01 10.04 -6.56
C LEU A 165 -14.67 9.06 -5.43
N LEU A 166 -14.75 9.51 -4.16
CA LEU A 166 -14.56 8.64 -3.00
C LEU A 166 -15.57 7.49 -2.97
N TRP A 167 -16.83 7.75 -3.35
CA TRP A 167 -17.88 6.75 -3.42
C TRP A 167 -17.64 5.73 -4.53
N VAL A 168 -17.26 6.18 -5.73
CA VAL A 168 -16.96 5.29 -6.86
C VAL A 168 -15.76 4.39 -6.54
N ARG A 169 -14.75 4.93 -5.85
CA ARG A 169 -13.52 4.22 -5.46
C ARG A 169 -13.59 3.58 -4.06
N ARG A 170 -14.78 3.43 -3.48
CA ARG A 170 -14.97 2.87 -2.12
C ARG A 170 -14.50 1.42 -1.97
N ALA A 171 -14.43 0.69 -3.09
CA ALA A 171 -13.98 -0.70 -3.15
C ALA A 171 -12.44 -0.83 -3.19
N GLU A 172 -11.74 0.25 -3.55
CA GLU A 172 -10.29 0.26 -3.65
C GLU A 172 -9.69 0.51 -2.27
N GLY A 173 -9.51 -0.53 -1.45
CA GLY A 173 -8.72 -0.44 -0.22
C GLY A 173 -9.32 -1.19 0.97
N ASP A 174 -8.41 -1.64 1.84
CA ASP A 174 -8.75 -2.45 3.00
C ASP A 174 -9.69 -1.73 3.97
N ALA A 175 -10.50 -2.54 4.66
CA ALA A 175 -11.41 -2.05 5.71
C ALA A 175 -10.66 -1.27 6.81
N GLY A 176 -9.42 -1.67 7.13
CA GLY A 176 -8.56 -0.97 8.09
C GLY A 176 -8.21 0.45 7.66
N THR A 177 -7.80 0.62 6.40
CA THR A 177 -7.46 1.93 5.82
C THR A 177 -8.68 2.86 5.80
N ARG A 178 -9.87 2.34 5.45
CA ARG A 178 -11.12 3.12 5.47
C ARG A 178 -11.47 3.59 6.88
N ARG A 179 -11.33 2.73 7.88
CA ARG A 179 -11.59 3.09 9.29
C ARG A 179 -10.59 4.13 9.80
N ALA A 180 -9.32 4.03 9.42
CA ALA A 180 -8.29 5.01 9.77
C ALA A 180 -8.58 6.40 9.16
N VAL A 181 -8.98 6.43 7.87
CA VAL A 181 -9.41 7.66 7.19
C VAL A 181 -10.60 8.26 7.93
N LEU A 182 -11.65 7.47 8.19
CA LEU A 182 -12.86 7.96 8.86
C LEU A 182 -12.57 8.52 10.26
N HIS A 183 -11.76 7.81 11.05
CA HIS A 183 -11.37 8.27 12.38
C HIS A 183 -10.61 9.60 12.32
N SER A 184 -9.65 9.74 11.39
CA SER A 184 -8.93 11.00 11.21
C SER A 184 -9.82 12.13 10.69
N ALA A 185 -10.79 11.82 9.83
CA ALA A 185 -11.76 12.77 9.33
C ALA A 185 -12.65 13.28 10.46
N GLY A 186 -13.06 12.41 11.40
CA GLY A 186 -13.78 12.80 12.60
C GLY A 186 -12.98 13.79 13.47
N ILE A 187 -11.68 13.54 13.68
CA ILE A 187 -10.80 14.46 14.42
C ILE A 187 -10.67 15.80 13.70
N ALA A 188 -10.44 15.77 12.38
CA ALA A 188 -10.36 16.98 11.58
C ALA A 188 -11.68 17.77 11.59
N ALA A 189 -12.83 17.08 11.58
CA ALA A 189 -14.16 17.70 11.65
C ALA A 189 -14.38 18.42 12.97
N LEU A 190 -13.98 17.78 14.08
CA LEU A 190 -14.06 18.40 15.40
C LEU A 190 -13.19 19.66 15.44
N LEU A 191 -11.94 19.60 14.95
CA LEU A 191 -11.05 20.75 14.96
C LEU A 191 -11.56 21.90 14.07
N MET A 192 -12.04 21.60 12.86
CA MET A 192 -12.69 22.61 12.00
C MET A 192 -13.96 23.18 12.64
N GLY A 193 -14.77 22.35 13.30
CA GLY A 193 -15.98 22.78 14.00
C GLY A 193 -15.69 23.74 15.15
N VAL A 194 -14.63 23.48 15.93
CA VAL A 194 -14.16 24.40 16.99
C VAL A 194 -13.69 25.71 16.39
N LEU A 195 -12.84 25.67 15.35
CA LEU A 195 -12.40 26.88 14.66
C LEU A 195 -13.57 27.68 14.09
N PHE A 196 -14.59 26.99 13.56
CA PHE A 196 -15.78 27.62 13.00
C PHE A 196 -16.62 28.28 14.08
N GLY A 197 -16.84 27.60 15.21
CA GLY A 197 -17.54 28.17 16.36
C GLY A 197 -16.88 29.45 16.87
N ILE A 198 -15.54 29.46 16.97
CA ILE A 198 -14.78 30.66 17.36
C ILE A 198 -14.88 31.75 16.29
N ALA A 199 -14.76 31.39 15.01
CA ALA A 199 -14.86 32.35 13.90
C ALA A 199 -16.22 33.06 13.85
N MET A 200 -17.30 32.41 14.28
CA MET A 200 -18.63 33.01 14.33
C MET A 200 -18.84 33.96 15.52
N GLN A 201 -17.95 33.96 16.51
CA GLN A 201 -18.02 34.87 17.67
C GLN A 201 -17.17 36.13 17.51
N VAL A 202 -16.38 36.20 16.43
CA VAL A 202 -15.38 37.24 16.21
C VAL A 202 -15.68 37.96 14.89
N GLU A 203 -15.32 39.23 14.80
CA GLU A 203 -15.55 40.06 13.61
C GLU A 203 -14.24 40.51 12.95
N GLY A 204 -14.34 41.01 11.71
CA GLY A 204 -13.21 41.58 10.97
C GLY A 204 -12.13 40.59 10.56
N VAL A 205 -10.87 41.04 10.59
CA VAL A 205 -9.69 40.30 10.07
C VAL A 205 -9.46 38.99 10.82
N LEU A 206 -9.72 38.96 12.14
CA LEU A 206 -9.52 37.76 12.95
C LEU A 206 -10.50 36.63 12.55
N ARG A 207 -11.73 36.96 12.16
CA ARG A 207 -12.69 36.00 11.57
C ARG A 207 -12.16 35.43 10.26
N GLN A 208 -11.68 36.28 9.35
CA GLN A 208 -11.11 35.84 8.07
C GLN A 208 -9.91 34.91 8.28
N PHE A 209 -9.01 35.26 9.21
CA PHE A 209 -7.86 34.44 9.56
C PHE A 209 -8.27 33.06 10.09
N LEU A 210 -9.28 32.99 10.97
CA LEU A 210 -9.80 31.73 11.51
C LEU A 210 -10.45 30.85 10.43
N LEU A 211 -11.17 31.45 9.47
CA LEU A 211 -11.74 30.72 8.33
C LEU A 211 -10.64 30.13 7.43
N VAL A 212 -9.58 30.89 7.15
CA VAL A 212 -8.41 30.39 6.41
C VAL A 212 -7.66 29.30 7.19
N LEU A 213 -7.58 29.43 8.51
CA LEU A 213 -6.92 28.45 9.39
C LEU A 213 -7.56 27.05 9.31
N MET A 214 -8.83 26.95 8.90
CA MET A 214 -9.53 25.67 8.66
C MET A 214 -8.88 24.82 7.56
N ILE A 215 -8.02 25.41 6.73
CA ILE A 215 -7.21 24.67 5.74
C ILE A 215 -6.18 23.78 6.45
N THR A 216 -5.71 24.15 7.65
CA THR A 216 -4.67 23.40 8.40
C THR A 216 -5.06 21.94 8.67
N PRO A 217 -6.23 21.63 9.27
CA PRO A 217 -6.66 20.23 9.40
C PRO A 217 -6.81 19.51 8.05
N ALA A 218 -7.15 20.20 6.96
CA ALA A 218 -7.19 19.61 5.62
C ALA A 218 -5.78 19.26 5.09
N VAL A 219 -4.78 20.10 5.35
CA VAL A 219 -3.36 19.85 5.05
C VAL A 219 -2.87 18.60 5.80
N TRP A 220 -3.12 18.54 7.11
CA TRP A 220 -2.75 17.39 7.93
C TRP A 220 -3.36 16.08 7.41
N LEU A 221 -4.63 16.12 7.04
CA LEU A 221 -5.36 14.96 6.55
C LEU A 221 -4.84 14.53 5.16
N THR A 222 -4.40 15.48 4.33
CA THR A 222 -3.73 15.25 3.05
C THR A 222 -2.38 14.54 3.23
N PHE A 223 -1.55 14.97 4.18
CA PHE A 223 -0.30 14.28 4.48
C PHE A 223 -0.51 12.85 4.98
N LYS A 224 -1.56 12.62 5.78
CA LYS A 224 -1.82 11.31 6.37
C LYS A 224 -2.48 10.31 5.42
N HIS A 225 -3.37 10.76 4.53
CA HIS A 225 -4.19 9.89 3.67
C HIS A 225 -4.11 10.25 2.17
N ALA A 226 -3.12 11.03 1.77
CA ALA A 226 -2.92 11.50 0.39
C ALA A 226 -4.20 12.13 -0.18
N TRP A 227 -4.59 11.73 -1.40
CA TRP A 227 -5.73 12.27 -2.11
C TRP A 227 -7.07 12.10 -1.40
N ARG A 228 -7.27 10.98 -0.66
CA ARG A 228 -8.51 10.77 0.10
C ARG A 228 -8.63 11.79 1.22
N GLY A 229 -7.47 12.10 1.79
CA GLY A 229 -7.32 13.15 2.75
C GLY A 229 -7.70 14.51 2.14
N ALA A 230 -7.02 14.89 1.07
CA ALA A 230 -7.29 16.15 0.38
C ALA A 230 -8.78 16.31 0.02
N ALA A 231 -9.39 15.26 -0.55
CA ALA A 231 -10.80 15.27 -0.93
C ALA A 231 -11.74 15.55 0.25
N ILE A 232 -11.58 14.85 1.38
CA ILE A 232 -12.44 15.02 2.55
C ILE A 232 -12.18 16.39 3.22
N GLY A 233 -10.91 16.72 3.46
CA GLY A 233 -10.54 17.94 4.16
C GLY A 233 -10.95 19.20 3.41
N VAL A 234 -10.77 19.21 2.09
CA VAL A 234 -11.19 20.34 1.24
C VAL A 234 -12.71 20.52 1.24
N VAL A 235 -13.48 19.44 1.09
CA VAL A 235 -14.95 19.50 1.09
C VAL A 235 -15.46 20.06 2.42
N MET A 236 -14.85 19.64 3.53
CA MET A 236 -15.21 20.15 4.86
C MET A 236 -14.85 21.62 5.05
N ALA A 237 -13.65 22.05 4.64
CA ALA A 237 -13.27 23.45 4.70
C ALA A 237 -14.15 24.34 3.82
N ASN A 238 -14.46 23.88 2.60
CA ASN A 238 -15.38 24.55 1.67
C ASN A 238 -16.78 24.68 2.28
N PHE A 239 -17.31 23.61 2.89
CA PHE A 239 -18.60 23.63 3.58
C PHE A 239 -18.63 24.57 4.78
N ALA A 240 -17.58 24.58 5.60
CA ALA A 240 -17.48 25.46 6.75
C ALA A 240 -17.50 26.94 6.33
N VAL A 241 -16.73 27.30 5.30
CA VAL A 241 -16.76 28.67 4.79
C VAL A 241 -18.07 28.99 4.10
N ALA A 242 -18.68 28.04 3.38
CA ALA A 242 -20.00 28.24 2.81
C ALA A 242 -21.07 28.57 3.86
N MET A 243 -21.01 27.91 5.02
CA MET A 243 -21.91 28.20 6.16
C MET A 243 -21.63 29.55 6.82
N SER A 244 -20.48 30.16 6.59
CA SER A 244 -20.15 31.50 7.10
C SER A 244 -20.70 32.64 6.25
N LEU A 245 -21.22 32.36 5.03
CA LEU A 245 -21.77 33.41 4.18
C LEU A 245 -23.07 33.97 4.80
N PRO A 246 -23.24 35.31 4.82
CA PRO A 246 -24.48 35.91 5.24
C PRO A 246 -25.63 35.51 4.30
N LYS A 247 -26.76 35.05 4.88
CA LYS A 247 -27.99 34.73 4.13
C LYS A 247 -28.78 36.02 3.88
N THR A 248 -28.33 36.80 2.92
CA THR A 248 -29.06 37.98 2.44
C THR A 248 -30.04 37.52 1.35
N ASN A 249 -31.34 37.56 1.66
CA ASN A 249 -32.42 37.01 0.82
C ASN A 249 -32.76 37.87 -0.44
N TYR A 250 -31.82 38.66 -0.97
CA TYR A 250 -32.02 39.40 -2.22
C TYR A 250 -31.13 38.84 -3.33
N ALA A 251 -31.70 38.70 -4.54
CA ALA A 251 -30.99 38.19 -5.71
C ALA A 251 -29.80 39.10 -6.08
N GLY A 252 -28.61 38.53 -6.18
CA GLY A 252 -27.36 39.24 -6.44
C GLY A 252 -26.64 39.74 -5.19
N ALA A 253 -27.00 39.27 -3.99
CA ALA A 253 -26.32 39.66 -2.77
C ALA A 253 -24.84 39.23 -2.79
N TYR A 254 -23.96 40.20 -2.53
CA TYR A 254 -22.53 40.06 -2.70
C TYR A 254 -21.80 40.57 -1.47
N ASP A 255 -20.98 39.70 -0.88
CA ASP A 255 -20.05 40.03 0.18
C ASP A 255 -18.61 39.98 -0.36
N ALA A 256 -17.92 41.13 -0.35
CA ALA A 256 -16.57 41.29 -0.87
C ALA A 256 -15.52 40.62 0.02
N ASP A 257 -15.72 40.65 1.33
CA ASP A 257 -14.79 40.10 2.32
C ASP A 257 -14.79 38.57 2.24
N THR A 258 -15.97 37.97 2.08
CA THR A 258 -16.10 36.52 1.98
C THR A 258 -15.60 36.00 0.61
N LEU A 259 -15.64 36.80 -0.46
CA LEU A 259 -15.06 36.42 -1.76
C LEU A 259 -13.53 36.23 -1.66
N GLN A 260 -12.83 37.08 -0.91
CA GLN A 260 -11.38 36.95 -0.73
C GLN A 260 -11.03 35.60 -0.05
N VAL A 261 -11.79 35.23 0.98
CA VAL A 261 -11.65 33.94 1.67
C VAL A 261 -11.95 32.78 0.72
N GLN A 262 -13.00 32.87 -0.11
CA GLN A 262 -13.33 31.86 -1.13
C GLN A 262 -12.22 31.68 -2.16
N LEU A 263 -11.55 32.77 -2.59
CA LEU A 263 -10.43 32.71 -3.52
C LEU A 263 -9.22 31.98 -2.91
N LEU A 264 -8.88 32.28 -1.65
CA LEU A 264 -7.82 31.59 -0.92
C LEU A 264 -8.13 30.10 -0.76
N ILE A 265 -9.39 29.76 -0.48
CA ILE A 265 -9.81 28.36 -0.38
C ILE A 265 -9.77 27.68 -1.74
N ALA A 266 -10.22 28.34 -2.82
CA ALA A 266 -10.14 27.78 -4.15
C ALA A 266 -8.70 27.45 -4.55
N PHE A 267 -7.74 28.32 -4.20
CA PHE A 267 -6.32 28.06 -4.35
C PHE A 267 -5.84 26.90 -3.44
N ALA A 268 -6.27 26.86 -2.19
CA ALA A 268 -5.92 25.76 -1.29
C ALA A 268 -6.48 24.41 -1.76
N VAL A 269 -7.69 24.39 -2.34
CA VAL A 269 -8.31 23.21 -2.95
C VAL A 269 -7.43 22.67 -4.07
N THR A 270 -7.03 23.51 -5.03
CA THR A 270 -6.20 23.07 -6.17
C THR A 270 -4.83 22.59 -5.68
N ALA A 271 -4.20 23.31 -4.75
CA ALA A 271 -2.91 22.95 -4.18
C ALA A 271 -2.97 21.62 -3.42
N LEU A 272 -3.94 21.45 -2.52
CA LEU A 272 -4.09 20.22 -1.73
C LEU A 272 -4.51 19.03 -2.59
N ALA A 273 -5.37 19.22 -3.58
CA ALA A 273 -5.76 18.13 -4.49
C ALA A 273 -4.58 17.66 -5.35
N SER A 274 -3.78 18.58 -5.90
CA SER A 274 -2.59 18.25 -6.69
C SER A 274 -1.49 17.62 -5.82
N LEU A 275 -1.25 18.17 -4.63
CA LEU A 275 -0.33 17.59 -3.64
C LEU A 275 -0.78 16.18 -3.22
N GLY A 276 -2.06 16.01 -2.88
CA GLY A 276 -2.63 14.72 -2.51
C GLY A 276 -2.51 13.65 -3.61
N ALA A 277 -2.64 14.05 -4.88
CA ALA A 277 -2.41 13.16 -6.02
C ALA A 277 -0.94 12.72 -6.11
N LYS A 278 0.02 13.65 -5.93
CA LYS A 278 1.46 13.34 -5.94
C LYS A 278 1.86 12.44 -4.75
N LEU A 279 1.35 12.73 -3.55
CA LEU A 279 1.58 11.87 -2.37
C LEU A 279 1.00 10.47 -2.58
N SER A 280 -0.12 10.34 -3.30
CA SER A 280 -0.71 9.02 -3.58
C SER A 280 0.23 8.14 -4.38
N VAL A 281 0.92 8.69 -5.39
CA VAL A 281 1.89 7.95 -6.20
C VAL A 281 3.09 7.53 -5.34
N ALA A 282 3.59 8.44 -4.51
CA ALA A 282 4.71 8.15 -3.61
C ALA A 282 4.37 7.05 -2.59
N PHE A 283 3.18 7.11 -1.98
CA PHE A 283 2.75 6.07 -1.04
C PHE A 283 2.49 4.72 -1.70
N ASP A 284 1.91 4.69 -2.90
CA ASP A 284 1.75 3.44 -3.66
C ASP A 284 3.10 2.82 -4.00
N GLN A 285 4.09 3.63 -4.40
CA GLN A 285 5.44 3.18 -4.66
C GLN A 285 6.11 2.57 -3.41
N VAL A 286 6.01 3.24 -2.25
CA VAL A 286 6.54 2.72 -0.97
C VAL A 286 5.85 1.41 -0.56
N GLN A 287 4.53 1.31 -0.74
CA GLN A 287 3.79 0.08 -0.45
C GLN A 287 4.24 -1.06 -1.36
N ARG A 288 4.33 -0.83 -2.68
CA ARG A 288 4.77 -1.84 -3.65
C ARG A 288 6.18 -2.34 -3.35
N PHE A 289 7.12 -1.45 -2.99
CA PHE A 289 8.46 -1.88 -2.59
C PHE A 289 8.44 -2.74 -1.34
N GLY A 290 7.67 -2.37 -0.32
CA GLY A 290 7.54 -3.17 0.91
C GLY A 290 6.90 -4.55 0.68
N PHE A 291 5.95 -4.66 -0.26
CA PHE A 291 5.37 -5.95 -0.65
C PHE A 291 6.34 -6.80 -1.47
N ALA A 292 6.97 -6.23 -2.49
CA ALA A 292 7.92 -6.94 -3.34
C ALA A 292 9.13 -7.46 -2.55
N GLU A 293 9.62 -6.69 -1.57
CA GLU A 293 10.71 -7.15 -0.69
C GLU A 293 10.29 -8.36 0.16
N ARG A 294 9.09 -8.34 0.74
CA ARG A 294 8.58 -9.46 1.53
C ARG A 294 8.35 -10.71 0.69
N GLU A 295 7.81 -10.54 -0.51
CA GLU A 295 7.59 -11.64 -1.46
C GLU A 295 8.92 -12.26 -1.91
N ALA A 296 9.92 -11.44 -2.25
CA ALA A 296 11.25 -11.91 -2.59
C ALA A 296 11.92 -12.67 -1.43
N LEU A 297 11.78 -12.20 -0.19
CA LEU A 297 12.28 -12.89 1.00
C LEU A 297 11.58 -14.24 1.20
N GLN A 298 10.26 -14.32 1.03
CA GLN A 298 9.51 -15.57 1.14
C GLN A 298 9.91 -16.59 0.07
N VAL A 299 10.09 -16.14 -1.18
CA VAL A 299 10.56 -17.00 -2.29
C VAL A 299 11.98 -17.49 -2.02
N ALA A 300 12.87 -16.65 -1.49
CA ALA A 300 14.23 -17.05 -1.12
C ALA A 300 14.22 -18.10 0.00
N GLN A 301 13.45 -17.89 1.07
CA GLN A 301 13.28 -18.86 2.16
C GLN A 301 12.74 -20.21 1.63
N ALA A 302 11.71 -20.18 0.79
CA ALA A 302 11.13 -21.39 0.21
C ALA A 302 12.13 -22.15 -0.68
N SER A 303 12.94 -21.41 -1.44
CA SER A 303 14.00 -21.98 -2.29
C SER A 303 15.08 -22.67 -1.46
N TYR A 304 15.55 -22.03 -0.37
CA TYR A 304 16.51 -22.65 0.55
C TYR A 304 15.95 -23.92 1.20
N MET A 305 14.70 -23.88 1.67
CA MET A 305 14.05 -25.06 2.24
C MET A 305 13.88 -26.19 1.23
N SER A 306 13.60 -25.87 -0.03
CA SER A 306 13.52 -26.86 -1.11
C SER A 306 14.88 -27.51 -1.40
N ALA A 307 15.95 -26.70 -1.41
CA ALA A 307 17.32 -27.19 -1.58
C ALA A 307 17.73 -28.13 -0.43
N GLU A 308 17.46 -27.76 0.82
CA GLU A 308 17.77 -28.61 1.98
C GLU A 308 16.99 -29.92 1.96
N ARG A 309 15.71 -29.91 1.56
CA ARG A 309 14.92 -31.15 1.38
C ARG A 309 15.52 -32.07 0.31
N THR A 310 16.02 -31.49 -0.77
CA THR A 310 16.67 -32.25 -1.85
C THR A 310 17.96 -32.90 -1.36
N LEU A 311 18.78 -32.16 -0.60
CA LEU A 311 20.02 -32.71 0.00
C LEU A 311 19.71 -33.81 1.01
N ARG A 312 18.72 -33.60 1.87
CA ARG A 312 18.23 -34.62 2.82
C ARG A 312 17.82 -35.91 2.10
N ASN A 313 17.01 -35.80 1.04
CA ASN A 313 16.55 -36.97 0.29
C ASN A 313 17.71 -37.73 -0.36
N ARG A 314 18.71 -37.01 -0.91
CA ARG A 314 19.93 -37.63 -1.45
C ARG A 314 20.74 -38.35 -0.38
N VAL A 315 20.88 -37.75 0.80
CA VAL A 315 21.57 -38.38 1.93
C VAL A 315 20.88 -39.68 2.36
N ILE A 316 19.55 -39.67 2.48
CA ILE A 316 18.78 -40.88 2.82
C ILE A 316 18.99 -41.98 1.77
N GLU A 317 18.95 -41.64 0.48
CA GLU A 317 19.21 -42.57 -0.62
C GLU A 317 20.64 -43.15 -0.56
N TYR A 318 21.65 -42.30 -0.33
CA TYR A 318 23.04 -42.75 -0.19
C TYR A 318 23.24 -43.67 1.01
N THR A 319 22.60 -43.38 2.15
CA THR A 319 22.69 -44.26 3.34
C THR A 319 22.10 -45.64 3.06
N ASP A 320 20.98 -45.73 2.33
CA ASP A 320 20.39 -47.02 1.95
C ASP A 320 21.29 -47.82 1.00
N ILE A 321 21.82 -47.15 -0.03
CA ILE A 321 22.81 -47.74 -0.95
C ILE A 321 24.05 -48.22 -0.16
N HIS A 322 24.50 -47.43 0.81
CA HIS A 322 25.67 -47.78 1.63
C HIS A 322 25.44 -49.06 2.45
N VAL A 323 24.28 -49.19 3.09
CA VAL A 323 23.91 -50.41 3.83
C VAL A 323 23.89 -51.62 2.89
N HIS A 324 23.37 -51.46 1.67
CA HIS A 324 23.32 -52.52 0.68
C HIS A 324 24.72 -52.96 0.22
N ILE A 325 25.61 -51.99 -0.10
CA ILE A 325 27.01 -52.26 -0.48
C ILE A 325 27.74 -52.98 0.66
N ASN A 326 27.57 -52.53 1.91
CA ASN A 326 28.18 -53.16 3.07
C ASN A 326 27.70 -54.60 3.26
N LYS A 327 26.42 -54.89 2.98
CA LYS A 327 25.87 -56.25 3.03
C LYS A 327 26.50 -57.14 1.96
N LEU A 328 26.49 -56.71 0.70
CA LEU A 328 27.12 -57.44 -0.41
C LEU A 328 28.61 -57.71 -0.13
N ARG A 329 29.32 -56.72 0.42
CA ARG A 329 30.73 -56.89 0.79
C ARG A 329 30.92 -57.96 1.86
N ARG A 330 30.07 -57.99 2.89
CA ARG A 330 30.11 -59.03 3.94
C ARG A 330 29.85 -60.41 3.33
N ASP A 331 28.88 -60.53 2.43
CA ASP A 331 28.54 -61.80 1.77
C ASP A 331 29.72 -62.31 0.92
N ILE A 332 30.37 -61.45 0.14
CA ILE A 332 31.57 -61.82 -0.65
C ILE A 332 32.72 -62.23 0.28
N ALA A 333 32.96 -61.48 1.36
CA ALA A 333 34.00 -61.83 2.33
C ALA A 333 33.74 -63.19 3.00
N THR A 334 32.47 -63.54 3.28
CA THR A 334 32.12 -64.88 3.81
C THR A 334 32.35 -65.98 2.78
N THR A 335 32.00 -65.74 1.52
CA THR A 335 32.22 -66.69 0.41
C THR A 335 33.72 -66.95 0.19
N LEU A 336 34.54 -65.91 0.24
CA LEU A 336 36.01 -66.04 0.13
C LEU A 336 36.60 -66.86 1.28
N LYS A 337 36.09 -66.68 2.52
CA LYS A 337 36.49 -67.50 3.67
C LYS A 337 36.12 -68.97 3.51
N GLN A 338 34.94 -69.27 2.95
CA GLN A 338 34.48 -70.65 2.71
C GLN A 338 35.35 -71.38 1.69
N HIS A 339 35.90 -70.67 0.70
CA HIS A 339 36.79 -71.23 -0.33
C HIS A 339 38.27 -71.23 0.08
N GLY A 340 38.60 -70.91 1.34
CA GLY A 340 39.98 -70.93 1.86
C GLY A 340 40.82 -69.69 1.54
N HIS A 341 40.26 -68.66 0.89
CA HIS A 341 40.95 -67.41 0.54
C HIS A 341 40.90 -66.38 1.67
N TYR A 342 41.46 -66.72 2.84
CA TYR A 342 41.40 -65.87 4.04
C TYR A 342 42.11 -64.52 3.89
N ALA A 343 43.23 -64.47 3.16
CA ALA A 343 43.98 -63.23 2.94
C ALA A 343 43.16 -62.19 2.15
N ALA A 344 42.55 -62.60 1.04
CA ALA A 344 41.68 -61.75 0.22
C ALA A 344 40.43 -61.28 1.00
N ALA A 345 39.84 -62.16 1.83
CA ALA A 345 38.72 -61.78 2.67
C ALA A 345 39.08 -60.75 3.75
N MET A 346 40.29 -60.84 4.32
CA MET A 346 40.79 -59.86 5.29
C MET A 346 41.09 -58.51 4.64
N GLU A 347 41.72 -58.51 3.46
CA GLU A 347 41.96 -57.29 2.70
C GLU A 347 40.65 -56.58 2.32
N MET A 348 39.66 -57.34 1.84
CA MET A 348 38.33 -56.81 1.49
C MET A 348 37.58 -56.21 2.69
N ASN A 349 37.74 -56.78 3.89
CA ASN A 349 37.20 -56.18 5.10
C ASN A 349 37.94 -54.89 5.47
N ARG A 350 39.28 -54.88 5.39
CA ARG A 350 40.09 -53.71 5.72
C ARG A 350 39.77 -52.53 4.80
N THR A 351 39.80 -52.73 3.49
CA THR A 351 39.44 -51.68 2.51
C THR A 351 37.99 -51.24 2.69
N GLY A 352 37.11 -52.18 3.02
CA GLY A 352 35.72 -51.91 3.30
C GLY A 352 35.46 -50.98 4.48
N VAL A 353 36.20 -51.14 5.59
CA VAL A 353 36.09 -50.24 6.75
C VAL A 353 36.53 -48.82 6.39
N ILE A 354 37.65 -48.69 5.67
CA ILE A 354 38.16 -47.38 5.24
C ILE A 354 37.16 -46.68 4.31
N GLN A 355 36.61 -47.40 3.32
CA GLN A 355 35.63 -46.83 2.39
C GLN A 355 34.32 -46.46 3.07
N ALA A 356 33.86 -47.24 4.05
CA ALA A 356 32.66 -46.91 4.80
C ALA A 356 32.84 -45.60 5.59
N GLN A 357 33.98 -45.45 6.27
CA GLN A 357 34.27 -44.26 7.05
C GLN A 357 34.38 -43.00 6.18
N LEU A 358 35.07 -43.09 5.02
CA LEU A 358 35.14 -41.98 4.07
C LEU A 358 33.76 -41.59 3.51
N LEU A 359 32.89 -42.57 3.26
CA LEU A 359 31.54 -42.29 2.76
C LEU A 359 30.65 -41.68 3.84
N ASP A 360 30.74 -42.16 5.08
CA ASP A 360 30.02 -41.59 6.23
C ASP A 360 30.42 -40.13 6.45
N ASP A 361 31.73 -39.81 6.38
CA ASP A 361 32.23 -38.42 6.46
C ASP A 361 31.67 -37.55 5.31
N TYR A 362 31.63 -38.09 4.08
CA TYR A 362 31.08 -37.38 2.93
C TYR A 362 29.57 -37.12 3.04
N VAL A 363 28.81 -38.11 3.52
CA VAL A 363 27.36 -38.01 3.72
C VAL A 363 27.04 -37.00 4.83
N ALA A 364 27.78 -37.03 5.94
CA ALA A 364 27.64 -36.09 7.04
C ALA A 364 27.93 -34.64 6.62
N ALA A 365 28.86 -34.43 5.69
CA ALA A 365 29.15 -33.11 5.13
C ALA A 365 28.02 -32.56 4.23
N LEU A 366 27.23 -33.44 3.60
CA LEU A 366 26.18 -33.04 2.64
C LEU A 366 24.91 -32.53 3.35
N TYR A 367 24.41 -33.29 4.33
CA TYR A 367 23.27 -32.92 5.17
C TYR A 367 23.42 -33.49 6.59
N PRO A 368 23.35 -32.64 7.64
CA PRO A 368 23.53 -33.08 9.02
C PRO A 368 22.24 -33.71 9.57
N LEU A 369 22.11 -35.04 9.45
CA LEU A 369 20.97 -35.81 9.98
C LEU A 369 20.78 -35.60 11.50
N ASP A 370 21.86 -35.34 12.23
CA ASP A 370 21.84 -35.10 13.68
C ASP A 370 21.04 -33.86 14.09
N ILE A 371 20.84 -32.89 13.19
CA ILE A 371 20.00 -31.72 13.49
C ILE A 371 18.55 -32.13 13.70
N GLU A 372 18.05 -33.16 13.00
CA GLU A 372 16.67 -33.61 13.15
C GLU A 372 16.42 -34.31 14.49
N THR A 373 17.43 -34.98 15.05
CA THR A 373 17.31 -35.76 16.29
C THR A 373 17.76 -34.98 17.53
N HIS A 374 18.89 -34.29 17.46
CA HIS A 374 19.52 -33.60 18.59
C HIS A 374 19.33 -32.08 18.54
N GLY A 375 18.96 -31.51 17.39
CA GLY A 375 18.85 -30.06 17.16
C GLY A 375 20.19 -29.44 16.77
N LEU A 376 20.17 -28.13 16.45
CA LEU A 376 21.36 -27.36 16.06
C LEU A 376 22.54 -27.54 17.03
N TYR A 377 22.27 -27.55 18.33
CA TYR A 377 23.31 -27.63 19.35
C TYR A 377 24.00 -29.00 19.41
N GLY A 378 23.25 -30.07 19.14
CA GLY A 378 23.84 -31.41 19.03
C GLY A 378 24.75 -31.51 17.81
N ALA A 379 24.32 -30.97 16.67
CA ALA A 379 25.11 -31.01 15.45
C ALA A 379 26.40 -30.18 15.53
N LEU A 380 26.36 -28.98 16.13
CA LEU A 380 27.56 -28.14 16.28
C LEU A 380 28.60 -28.72 17.25
N ASN A 381 28.17 -29.55 18.19
CA ASN A 381 29.06 -30.22 19.15
C ASN A 381 29.43 -31.65 18.71
N SER A 382 29.05 -32.05 17.49
CA SER A 382 29.33 -33.38 16.97
C SER A 382 30.77 -33.51 16.49
N ILE A 383 31.33 -34.72 16.61
CA ILE A 383 32.66 -35.04 16.07
C ILE A 383 32.65 -34.90 14.54
N ALA A 384 31.54 -35.26 13.89
CA ALA A 384 31.37 -35.11 12.44
C ALA A 384 31.51 -33.64 11.99
N PHE A 385 31.01 -32.68 12.78
CA PHE A 385 31.17 -31.27 12.48
C PHE A 385 32.63 -30.78 12.61
N ALA A 386 33.33 -31.21 13.67
CA ALA A 386 34.75 -30.89 13.85
C ALA A 386 35.60 -31.49 12.71
N ASN A 387 35.33 -32.74 12.33
CA ASN A 387 35.99 -33.39 11.20
C ASN A 387 35.72 -32.68 9.87
N ALA A 388 34.48 -32.23 9.63
CA ALA A 388 34.13 -31.50 8.40
C ALA A 388 34.83 -30.14 8.30
N CYS A 389 35.11 -29.50 9.44
CA CYS A 389 35.84 -28.23 9.50
C CYS A 389 37.37 -28.41 9.55
N ASP A 390 37.88 -29.62 9.79
CA ASP A 390 39.30 -29.94 10.02
C ASP A 390 39.93 -29.12 11.17
N THR A 391 39.14 -28.80 12.20
CA THR A 391 39.57 -27.93 13.33
C THR A 391 38.93 -28.37 14.64
N GLU A 392 39.58 -28.08 15.77
CA GLU A 392 38.99 -28.29 17.09
C GLU A 392 37.91 -27.24 17.37
N VAL A 393 36.72 -27.68 17.78
CA VAL A 393 35.57 -26.79 18.01
C VAL A 393 35.20 -26.77 19.50
N GLU A 394 35.28 -25.60 20.14
CA GLU A 394 34.73 -25.39 21.49
C GLU A 394 33.36 -24.71 21.39
N ALA A 395 32.28 -25.43 21.74
CA ALA A 395 30.92 -24.93 21.65
C ALA A 395 30.37 -24.42 23.00
N ARG A 396 30.03 -23.13 23.09
CA ARG A 396 29.38 -22.48 24.25
C ARG A 396 27.92 -22.17 23.92
N LEU A 397 27.04 -23.14 24.17
CA LEU A 397 25.66 -23.13 23.69
C LEU A 397 24.69 -22.83 24.85
N HIS A 398 23.84 -21.81 24.69
CA HIS A 398 22.91 -21.35 25.73
C HIS A 398 21.46 -21.32 25.23
N GLY A 399 20.57 -22.02 25.95
CA GLY A 399 19.15 -22.12 25.63
C GLY A 399 18.79 -23.44 24.94
N ASP A 400 17.56 -23.53 24.42
CA ASP A 400 17.04 -24.73 23.78
C ASP A 400 16.81 -24.49 22.28
N SER A 401 17.67 -25.10 21.45
CA SER A 401 17.63 -24.96 19.99
C SER A 401 16.42 -25.64 19.34
N ARG A 402 15.81 -26.64 19.99
CA ARG A 402 14.66 -27.38 19.45
C ARG A 402 13.38 -26.57 19.37
N ARG A 403 13.35 -25.41 20.05
CA ARG A 403 12.24 -24.45 19.97
C ARG A 403 12.21 -23.68 18.66
N LEU A 404 13.27 -23.73 17.86
CA LEU A 404 13.37 -23.09 16.55
C LEU A 404 12.88 -24.05 15.47
N SER A 405 12.33 -23.53 14.36
CA SER A 405 11.98 -24.38 13.22
C SER A 405 13.21 -25.10 12.67
N ILE A 406 12.99 -26.28 12.09
CA ILE A 406 14.07 -27.04 11.45
C ILE A 406 14.78 -26.22 10.36
N GLY A 407 14.03 -25.40 9.62
CA GLY A 407 14.57 -24.52 8.59
C GLY A 407 15.52 -23.46 9.16
N LEU A 408 15.14 -22.82 10.27
CA LEU A 408 15.99 -21.84 10.93
C LEU A 408 17.24 -22.49 11.55
N GLN A 409 17.12 -23.71 12.09
CA GLN A 409 18.26 -24.47 12.61
C GLN A 409 19.26 -24.82 11.49
N LEU A 410 18.78 -25.30 10.35
CA LEU A 410 19.62 -25.60 9.18
C LEU A 410 20.27 -24.33 8.62
N ALA A 411 19.52 -23.23 8.50
CA ALA A 411 20.06 -21.95 8.08
C ALA A 411 21.17 -21.46 9.01
N ALA A 412 20.97 -21.56 10.34
CA ALA A 412 21.99 -21.20 11.32
C ALA A 412 23.23 -22.09 11.20
N TYR A 413 23.06 -23.40 11.01
CA TYR A 413 24.17 -24.33 10.80
C TYR A 413 24.99 -23.98 9.54
N ARG A 414 24.32 -23.71 8.40
CA ARG A 414 24.99 -23.27 7.16
C ARG A 414 25.69 -21.93 7.33
N CYS A 415 25.10 -20.99 8.07
CA CYS A 415 25.75 -19.71 8.38
C CYS A 415 26.99 -19.88 9.27
N VAL A 416 27.00 -20.84 10.21
CA VAL A 416 28.20 -21.18 10.99
C VAL A 416 29.29 -21.71 10.06
N LEU A 417 28.96 -22.65 9.17
CA LEU A 417 29.92 -23.21 8.20
C LEU A 417 30.52 -22.11 7.31
N ASN A 418 29.68 -21.23 6.75
CA ASN A 418 30.17 -20.10 5.96
C ASN A 418 31.05 -19.16 6.79
N ALA A 419 30.68 -18.88 8.05
CA ALA A 419 31.49 -18.04 8.94
C ALA A 419 32.86 -18.67 9.25
N MET A 420 32.92 -19.99 9.47
CA MET A 420 34.17 -20.73 9.65
C MET A 420 35.07 -20.67 8.41
N GLN A 421 34.49 -20.66 7.21
CA GLN A 421 35.25 -20.54 5.96
C GLN A 421 35.77 -19.12 5.67
N ILE A 422 35.07 -18.09 6.16
CA ILE A 422 35.47 -16.67 6.02
C ILE A 422 36.57 -16.30 7.02
N LEU A 423 36.58 -16.94 8.19
CA LEU A 423 37.57 -16.70 9.24
C LEU A 423 38.96 -17.23 8.85
N PRO A 424 40.04 -16.64 9.37
CA PRO A 424 41.39 -17.11 9.11
C PRO A 424 41.60 -18.53 9.67
N ASP A 425 42.45 -19.31 8.99
CA ASP A 425 42.72 -20.69 9.35
C ASP A 425 43.36 -20.81 10.75
N ALA A 426 42.66 -21.50 11.65
CA ALA A 426 43.06 -21.69 13.03
C ALA A 426 42.81 -23.14 13.46
N GLY A 427 43.74 -23.73 14.19
CA GLY A 427 43.61 -25.09 14.73
C GLY A 427 42.44 -25.23 15.71
N ARG A 428 41.95 -24.13 16.27
CA ARG A 428 40.81 -24.11 17.19
C ARG A 428 39.85 -22.95 16.93
N HIS A 429 38.55 -23.26 16.94
CA HIS A 429 37.47 -22.29 16.80
C HIS A 429 36.50 -22.37 17.98
N THR A 430 36.09 -21.21 18.49
CA THR A 430 35.07 -21.12 19.55
C THR A 430 33.75 -20.67 18.95
N ILE A 431 32.68 -21.45 19.17
CA ILE A 431 31.32 -21.15 18.71
C ILE A 431 30.44 -20.88 19.91
N ALA A 432 29.99 -19.63 20.08
CA ALA A 432 29.02 -19.26 21.09
C ALA A 432 27.65 -19.04 20.45
N ALA A 433 26.63 -19.80 20.86
CA ALA A 433 25.27 -19.64 20.35
C ALA A 433 24.27 -19.42 21.49
N ARG A 434 23.31 -18.52 21.29
CA ARG A 434 22.25 -18.22 22.26
C ARG A 434 20.89 -18.09 21.58
N VAL A 435 19.92 -18.90 22.02
CA VAL A 435 18.52 -18.76 21.60
C VAL A 435 17.87 -17.60 22.34
N TRP A 436 17.06 -16.82 21.64
CA TRP A 436 16.26 -15.73 22.21
C TRP A 436 14.83 -15.74 21.67
N SER A 437 13.91 -15.21 22.47
CA SER A 437 12.51 -14.98 22.09
C SER A 437 12.06 -13.64 22.63
N ALA A 438 11.70 -12.71 21.76
CA ALA A 438 11.26 -11.37 22.14
C ALA A 438 10.33 -10.78 21.07
N ARG A 439 9.33 -9.98 21.50
CA ARG A 439 8.44 -9.20 20.61
C ARG A 439 7.74 -10.04 19.51
N GLY A 440 7.35 -11.28 19.83
CA GLY A 440 6.68 -12.17 18.87
C GLY A 440 7.60 -12.72 17.78
N LYS A 441 8.91 -12.66 17.98
CA LYS A 441 9.92 -13.35 17.17
C LYS A 441 10.75 -14.28 18.05
N ARG A 442 11.25 -15.36 17.47
CA ARG A 442 12.27 -16.23 18.07
C ARG A 442 13.46 -16.34 17.13
N GLY A 443 14.64 -16.55 17.68
CA GLY A 443 15.86 -16.56 16.88
C GLY A 443 17.06 -17.10 17.63
N VAL A 444 18.20 -17.10 16.93
CA VAL A 444 19.49 -17.50 17.47
C VAL A 444 20.53 -16.42 17.15
N VAL A 445 21.35 -16.11 18.15
CA VAL A 445 22.56 -15.30 17.98
C VAL A 445 23.73 -16.26 18.00
N VAL A 446 24.61 -16.19 17.01
CA VAL A 446 25.82 -17.00 16.92
C VAL A 446 27.02 -16.09 16.81
N THR A 447 28.08 -16.43 17.52
CA THR A 447 29.39 -15.79 17.43
C THR A 447 30.43 -16.88 17.19
N VAL A 448 31.21 -16.71 16.14
CA VAL A 448 32.30 -17.60 15.77
C VAL A 448 33.61 -16.82 15.90
N GLU A 449 34.56 -17.39 16.61
CA GLU A 449 35.85 -16.78 16.90
C GLU A 449 36.98 -17.77 16.61
N ALA A 450 37.94 -17.36 15.80
CA ALA A 450 39.14 -18.13 15.48
C ALA A 450 40.23 -17.84 16.51
N ASP A 451 40.83 -18.88 17.09
CA ASP A 451 41.89 -18.71 18.09
C ASP A 451 43.21 -18.33 17.42
N ALA A 452 43.69 -17.11 17.71
CA ALA A 452 44.94 -16.60 17.19
C ALA A 452 46.17 -17.38 17.66
N ALA A 453 46.07 -18.09 18.80
CA ALA A 453 47.20 -18.78 19.42
C ALA A 453 47.55 -20.11 18.74
N MET A 454 46.62 -20.68 17.95
CA MET A 454 46.83 -21.93 17.22
C MET A 454 46.62 -21.70 15.72
N PRO A 455 47.64 -21.28 14.96
CA PRO A 455 47.53 -21.14 13.51
C PRO A 455 47.25 -22.50 12.85
N GLY A 456 46.35 -22.51 11.87
CA GLY A 456 45.93 -23.71 11.15
C GLY A 456 46.99 -24.25 10.16
N ALA A 457 46.70 -25.39 9.54
CA ALA A 457 47.62 -26.12 8.67
C ALA A 457 47.83 -25.48 7.28
N GLY A 458 47.28 -24.29 7.02
CA GLY A 458 47.47 -23.55 5.78
C GLY A 458 46.41 -23.85 4.74
N ARG A 459 45.12 -23.72 5.10
CA ARG A 459 44.00 -23.80 4.16
C ARG A 459 44.02 -22.60 3.22
N LYS A 460 43.96 -22.85 1.90
CA LYS A 460 43.81 -21.77 0.91
C LYS A 460 42.48 -21.06 1.14
N PRO A 461 42.45 -19.72 1.23
CA PRO A 461 41.19 -19.00 1.27
C PRO A 461 40.43 -19.28 -0.03
N HIS A 462 39.23 -19.84 0.08
CA HIS A 462 38.25 -19.74 -1.01
C HIS A 462 37.91 -18.26 -1.22
N ASN A 463 37.35 -17.90 -2.39
CA ASN A 463 36.96 -16.52 -2.72
C ASN A 463 36.16 -15.89 -1.55
N ALA A 464 36.84 -15.10 -0.72
CA ALA A 464 36.26 -14.58 0.52
C ALA A 464 35.03 -13.73 0.22
N ASP A 465 35.06 -12.98 -0.88
CA ASP A 465 33.97 -12.12 -1.34
C ASP A 465 32.70 -12.90 -1.71
N GLU A 466 32.85 -14.10 -2.30
CA GLU A 466 31.72 -14.94 -2.69
C GLU A 466 31.05 -15.57 -1.47
N MET A 467 31.85 -15.98 -0.48
CA MET A 467 31.38 -16.55 0.78
C MET A 467 30.75 -15.50 1.69
N ASP A 468 31.30 -14.29 1.73
CA ASP A 468 30.72 -13.14 2.42
C ASP A 468 29.34 -12.79 1.81
N TRP A 469 29.25 -12.80 0.47
CA TRP A 469 27.97 -12.61 -0.22
C TRP A 469 26.96 -13.72 0.10
N GLU A 470 27.38 -14.99 0.06
CA GLU A 470 26.50 -16.11 0.35
C GLU A 470 25.99 -16.05 1.80
N LEU A 471 26.87 -15.76 2.76
CA LEU A 471 26.49 -15.56 4.16
C LEU A 471 25.49 -14.41 4.31
N ALA A 472 25.77 -13.25 3.71
CA ALA A 472 24.87 -12.10 3.76
C ALA A 472 23.50 -12.39 3.13
N SER A 473 23.47 -13.13 2.01
CA SER A 473 22.23 -13.49 1.32
C SER A 473 21.34 -14.42 2.15
N ARG A 474 21.93 -15.43 2.81
CA ARG A 474 21.22 -16.36 3.71
C ARG A 474 20.70 -15.65 4.95
N LEU A 475 21.51 -14.78 5.55
CA LEU A 475 21.09 -13.99 6.71
C LEU A 475 19.93 -13.07 6.33
N LYS A 476 20.02 -12.36 5.20
CA LYS A 476 18.94 -11.48 4.73
C LYS A 476 17.65 -12.24 4.48
N ALA A 477 17.72 -13.45 3.91
CA ALA A 477 16.54 -14.29 3.70
C ALA A 477 15.79 -14.61 5.00
N HIS A 478 16.49 -14.73 6.13
CA HIS A 478 15.91 -15.05 7.43
C HIS A 478 15.90 -13.86 8.41
N ASP A 479 15.71 -12.64 7.91
CA ASP A 479 15.61 -11.40 8.69
C ASP A 479 16.78 -11.25 9.69
N GLY A 480 17.96 -11.65 9.22
CA GLY A 480 19.20 -11.74 9.99
C GLY A 480 20.18 -10.62 9.66
N THR A 481 21.07 -10.36 10.60
CA THR A 481 22.14 -9.34 10.44
C THR A 481 23.49 -9.94 10.81
N CYS A 482 24.54 -9.53 10.10
CA CYS A 482 25.92 -9.89 10.38
C CYS A 482 26.67 -8.68 10.91
N ARG A 483 27.60 -8.90 11.84
CA ARG A 483 28.54 -7.91 12.32
C ARG A 483 29.92 -8.54 12.47
N ARG A 484 30.86 -8.10 11.64
CA ARG A 484 32.29 -8.41 11.79
C ARG A 484 32.90 -7.33 12.69
N ARG A 485 33.34 -7.70 13.90
CA ARG A 485 33.99 -6.76 14.83
C ARG A 485 35.51 -6.81 14.74
N HIS A 486 36.07 -7.99 14.44
CA HIS A 486 37.51 -8.23 14.30
C HIS A 486 37.74 -9.17 13.12
N GLU A 487 38.94 -9.18 12.56
CA GLU A 487 39.29 -10.11 11.47
C GLU A 487 39.07 -11.58 11.83
N GLN A 488 39.18 -11.91 13.12
CA GLN A 488 39.05 -13.24 13.72
C GLN A 488 37.67 -13.52 14.34
N LYS A 489 36.71 -12.60 14.22
CA LYS A 489 35.41 -12.73 14.91
C LYS A 489 34.22 -12.24 14.08
N ILE A 490 33.29 -13.16 13.83
CA ILE A 490 32.03 -12.90 13.14
C ILE A 490 30.88 -13.20 14.10
N SER A 491 29.96 -12.24 14.26
CA SER A 491 28.70 -12.49 14.94
C SER A 491 27.52 -12.23 14.02
N PHE A 492 26.54 -13.12 14.05
CA PHE A 492 25.32 -12.97 13.27
C PHE A 492 24.10 -13.39 14.08
N LEU A 493 22.95 -12.85 13.68
CA LEU A 493 21.65 -13.14 14.28
C LEU A 493 20.70 -13.55 13.17
N ILE A 494 19.87 -14.55 13.45
CA ILE A 494 18.82 -15.02 12.54
C ILE A 494 17.51 -15.12 13.32
N SER A 495 16.39 -14.78 12.69
CA SER A 495 15.09 -14.78 13.35
C SER A 495 13.97 -15.34 12.50
N GLU A 496 12.92 -15.79 13.16
CA GLU A 496 11.67 -16.20 12.53
C GLU A 496 10.48 -15.66 13.32
N PRO A 497 9.34 -15.41 12.65
CA PRO A 497 8.11 -15.05 13.35
C PRO A 497 7.69 -16.20 14.28
N LEU A 498 7.25 -15.86 15.49
CA LEU A 498 6.62 -16.83 16.36
C LEU A 498 5.29 -17.21 15.70
N GLU A 499 5.15 -18.45 15.21
CA GLU A 499 3.85 -18.94 14.77
C GLU A 499 2.88 -18.75 15.93
N ARG A 500 1.86 -17.90 15.74
CA ARG A 500 0.68 -17.95 16.59
C ARG A 500 0.12 -19.34 16.35
N THR A 501 0.29 -20.24 17.31
CA THR A 501 -0.52 -21.46 17.40
C THR A 501 -1.96 -21.03 17.22
N VAL A 502 -2.49 -21.28 16.03
CA VAL A 502 -3.92 -21.28 15.77
C VAL A 502 -4.40 -22.47 16.56
N THR A 503 -4.76 -22.24 17.82
CA THR A 503 -5.50 -23.20 18.62
C THR A 503 -6.84 -23.37 17.90
N SER A 504 -6.95 -24.48 17.18
CA SER A 504 -8.21 -25.03 16.68
C SER A 504 -9.19 -25.27 17.81
#